data_AF-A0A5B6YMR7-F1
#
_entry.id   AF-A0A5B6YMR7-F1
#
_cell.length_a   1.000
_cell.length_b   1.000
_cell.length_c   1.000
_cell.angle_alpha   90.00
_cell.angle_beta   90.00
_cell.angle_gamma   90.00
#
_symmetry.space_group_name_H-M   'P 1'
#
loop_
_entity.id
_entity.type
_entity.pdbx_description
1 polymer ?
#
loop_
_entity_poly.entity_id
_entity_poly.type
_entity_poly.pdbx_seq_one_letter_code
_entity_poly.pdbx_strand_id
1 'polypeptide(L)'
;IGRLITTLKQNGVISFASIAPFDDDQVQSHYLALWKSYGHLIDYVNFQFYAYDEGTTVSQFMNYFETQSSNYKGGKVLASFSSEGSGGLSPEDGFFTACNRLKSQQALHGIFVWSADDSKARGFRYEKQSQALLAIPH
;
A
#
# COMPACT_ATOMS: atom_id res chain seq x y z
N ILE A 1 -14.77 0.27 -14.16
CA ILE A 1 -13.48 0.88 -13.73
C ILE A 1 -12.39 0.74 -14.78
N GLY A 2 -12.02 -0.46 -15.26
CA GLY A 2 -10.92 -0.61 -16.24
C GLY A 2 -11.02 0.31 -17.48
N ARG A 3 -12.18 0.31 -18.18
CA ARG A 3 -12.43 1.21 -19.32
C ARG A 3 -12.30 2.70 -18.97
N LEU A 4 -12.69 3.11 -17.76
CA LEU A 4 -12.54 4.49 -17.31
C LEU A 4 -11.06 4.87 -17.25
N ILE A 5 -10.23 4.03 -16.62
CA ILE A 5 -8.77 4.24 -16.54
C ILE A 5 -8.18 4.31 -17.96
N THR A 6 -8.58 3.41 -18.85
CA THR A 6 -8.16 3.41 -20.26
C THR A 6 -8.47 4.74 -20.93
N THR A 7 -9.72 5.19 -20.88
CA THR A 7 -10.14 6.44 -21.52
C THR A 7 -9.42 7.66 -20.94
N LEU A 8 -9.27 7.74 -19.61
CA LEU A 8 -8.58 8.86 -18.97
C LEU A 8 -7.10 8.92 -19.35
N LYS A 9 -6.40 7.77 -19.41
CA LYS A 9 -5.00 7.71 -19.86
C LYS A 9 -4.86 8.02 -21.35
N GLN A 10 -5.71 7.45 -22.20
CA GLN A 10 -5.69 7.68 -23.65
C GLN A 10 -5.96 9.15 -24.01
N ASN A 11 -6.83 9.82 -23.25
CA ASN A 11 -7.13 11.23 -23.43
C ASN A 11 -6.09 12.16 -22.77
N GLY A 12 -5.06 11.63 -22.11
CA GLY A 12 -4.05 12.40 -21.42
C GLY A 12 -4.54 13.17 -20.18
N VAL A 13 -5.72 12.80 -19.65
CA VAL A 13 -6.31 13.45 -18.47
C VAL A 13 -5.56 13.06 -17.19
N ILE A 14 -5.09 11.81 -17.13
CA ILE A 14 -4.29 11.29 -16.01
C ILE A 14 -3.00 10.67 -16.54
N SER A 15 -1.92 10.85 -15.80
CA SER A 15 -0.63 10.21 -16.07
C SER A 15 -0.46 8.89 -15.31
N PHE A 16 -1.16 8.72 -14.19
CA PHE A 16 -1.12 7.51 -13.37
C PHE A 16 -2.50 7.15 -12.80
N ALA A 17 -2.66 5.89 -12.41
CA ALA A 17 -3.81 5.34 -11.71
C ALA A 17 -3.35 4.36 -10.63
N SER A 18 -4.07 4.32 -9.50
CA SER A 18 -3.86 3.32 -8.45
C SER A 18 -5.19 2.70 -8.03
N ILE A 19 -5.12 1.56 -7.35
CA ILE A 19 -6.26 0.88 -6.73
C ILE A 19 -5.98 0.68 -5.24
N ALA A 20 -7.03 0.60 -4.41
CA ALA A 20 -6.89 0.47 -2.96
C ALA A 20 -7.69 -0.73 -2.39
N PRO A 21 -7.30 -1.98 -2.73
CA PRO A 21 -7.92 -3.19 -2.18
C PRO A 21 -7.58 -3.41 -0.69
N PHE A 22 -8.31 -4.29 -0.04
CA PHE A 22 -8.02 -4.81 1.31
C PHE A 22 -8.43 -6.29 1.40
N ASP A 23 -8.05 -6.97 2.49
CA ASP A 23 -8.20 -8.43 2.66
C ASP A 23 -9.63 -8.83 3.05
N ASP A 24 -10.57 -8.58 2.16
CA ASP A 24 -11.96 -9.05 2.23
C ASP A 24 -12.26 -9.86 0.95
N ASP A 25 -12.92 -11.01 1.09
CA ASP A 25 -13.13 -11.95 -0.01
C ASP A 25 -13.89 -11.31 -1.19
N GLN A 26 -14.93 -10.54 -0.89
CA GLN A 26 -15.75 -9.91 -1.93
C GLN A 26 -14.96 -8.79 -2.61
N VAL A 27 -14.31 -7.92 -1.84
CA VAL A 27 -13.50 -6.82 -2.35
C VAL A 27 -12.32 -7.33 -3.16
N GLN A 28 -11.57 -8.31 -2.66
CA GLN A 28 -10.46 -8.92 -3.38
C GLN A 28 -10.89 -9.53 -4.70
N SER A 29 -12.02 -10.24 -4.74
CA SER A 29 -12.50 -10.85 -5.98
C SER A 29 -12.66 -9.82 -7.11
N HIS A 30 -13.16 -8.62 -6.77
CA HIS A 30 -13.36 -7.54 -7.72
C HIS A 30 -12.05 -6.89 -8.16
N TYR A 31 -11.13 -6.63 -7.23
CA TYR A 31 -9.83 -6.03 -7.55
C TYR A 31 -8.90 -6.99 -8.29
N LEU A 32 -8.93 -8.29 -7.98
CA LEU A 32 -8.19 -9.31 -8.71
C LEU A 32 -8.70 -9.46 -10.15
N ALA A 33 -10.03 -9.42 -10.35
CA ALA A 33 -10.61 -9.41 -11.69
C ALA A 33 -10.19 -8.15 -12.47
N LEU A 34 -10.21 -6.97 -11.83
CA LEU A 34 -9.73 -5.73 -12.43
C LEU A 34 -8.24 -5.82 -12.78
N TRP A 35 -7.40 -6.32 -11.87
CA TRP A 35 -5.96 -6.48 -12.06
C TRP A 35 -5.65 -7.43 -13.23
N LYS A 36 -6.32 -8.59 -13.29
CA LYS A 36 -6.14 -9.57 -14.35
C LYS A 36 -6.42 -8.98 -15.74
N SER A 37 -7.43 -8.12 -15.86
CA SER A 37 -7.82 -7.53 -17.16
C SER A 37 -7.13 -6.20 -17.47
N TYR A 38 -6.79 -5.40 -16.47
CA TYR A 38 -6.35 -4.01 -16.64
C TYR A 38 -5.11 -3.62 -15.80
N GLY A 39 -4.41 -4.57 -15.17
CA GLY A 39 -3.25 -4.31 -14.32
C GLY A 39 -2.13 -3.53 -15.02
N HIS A 40 -1.97 -3.71 -16.33
CA HIS A 40 -1.02 -2.94 -17.15
C HIS A 40 -1.32 -1.43 -17.23
N LEU A 41 -2.53 -1.00 -16.84
CA LEU A 41 -2.90 0.42 -16.76
C LEU A 41 -2.77 0.99 -15.34
N ILE A 42 -2.50 0.15 -14.35
CA ILE A 42 -2.48 0.50 -12.92
C ILE A 42 -1.02 0.58 -12.48
N ASP A 43 -0.62 1.74 -11.98
CA ASP A 43 0.78 2.03 -11.65
C ASP A 43 1.16 1.59 -10.24
N TYR A 44 0.19 1.63 -9.31
CA TYR A 44 0.38 1.29 -7.90
C TYR A 44 -0.82 0.56 -7.31
N VAL A 45 -0.56 -0.32 -6.36
CA VAL A 45 -1.57 -0.98 -5.54
C VAL A 45 -1.41 -0.48 -4.10
N ASN A 46 -2.32 0.39 -3.69
CA ASN A 46 -2.41 0.96 -2.35
C ASN A 46 -3.16 -0.01 -1.43
N PHE A 47 -2.63 -1.22 -1.24
CA PHE A 47 -3.27 -2.24 -0.41
C PHE A 47 -3.41 -1.74 1.03
N GLN A 48 -4.60 -1.83 1.61
CA GLN A 48 -4.89 -1.30 2.95
C GLN A 48 -4.47 -2.30 4.02
N PHE A 49 -3.17 -2.36 4.34
CA PHE A 49 -2.64 -3.27 5.36
C PHE A 49 -3.13 -2.95 6.78
N TYR A 50 -3.66 -1.74 7.00
CA TYR A 50 -4.33 -1.36 8.24
C TYR A 50 -5.74 -1.95 8.39
N ALA A 51 -6.25 -2.66 7.39
CA ALA A 51 -7.49 -3.44 7.49
C ALA A 51 -7.26 -4.84 8.10
N TYR A 52 -6.00 -5.27 8.25
CA TYR A 52 -5.67 -6.43 9.07
C TYR A 52 -5.91 -6.15 10.55
N ASP A 53 -6.05 -7.19 11.36
CA ASP A 53 -6.31 -7.06 12.79
C ASP A 53 -5.22 -6.25 13.51
N GLU A 54 -5.65 -5.46 14.50
CA GLU A 54 -4.75 -4.79 15.44
C GLU A 54 -3.84 -5.81 16.15
N GLY A 55 -2.60 -5.42 16.43
CA GLY A 55 -1.61 -6.32 17.02
C GLY A 55 -0.94 -7.24 16.00
N THR A 56 -1.16 -7.01 14.70
CA THR A 56 -0.36 -7.64 13.63
C THR A 56 1.13 -7.43 13.91
N THR A 57 1.88 -8.52 13.95
CA THR A 57 3.32 -8.52 14.19
C THR A 57 4.12 -8.27 12.90
N VAL A 58 5.42 -7.96 13.03
CA VAL A 58 6.32 -7.81 11.88
C VAL A 58 6.32 -9.07 10.99
N SER A 59 6.31 -10.28 11.56
CA SER A 59 6.29 -11.51 10.75
C SER A 59 4.97 -11.70 10.01
N GLN A 60 3.85 -11.46 10.67
CA GLN A 60 2.53 -11.51 10.02
C GLN A 60 2.43 -10.51 8.88
N PHE A 61 2.84 -9.26 9.11
CA PHE A 61 2.86 -8.23 8.07
C PHE A 61 3.70 -8.64 6.86
N MET A 62 4.90 -9.22 7.07
CA MET A 62 5.74 -9.67 5.95
C MET A 62 5.06 -10.78 5.14
N ASN A 63 4.39 -11.74 5.81
CA ASN A 63 3.63 -12.80 5.13
C ASN A 63 2.43 -12.23 4.35
N TYR A 64 1.70 -11.29 4.94
CA TYR A 64 0.60 -10.60 4.26
C TYR A 64 1.13 -9.81 3.05
N PHE A 65 2.24 -9.08 3.21
CA PHE A 65 2.84 -8.33 2.11
C PHE A 65 3.26 -9.22 0.95
N GLU A 66 3.87 -10.38 1.22
CA GLU A 66 4.22 -11.38 0.20
C GLU A 66 2.98 -11.95 -0.50
N THR A 67 1.95 -12.30 0.29
CA THR A 67 0.66 -12.80 -0.22
C THR A 67 0.03 -11.79 -1.18
N GLN A 68 -0.06 -10.52 -0.76
CA GLN A 68 -0.67 -9.48 -1.57
C GLN A 68 0.19 -9.10 -2.78
N SER A 69 1.52 -9.12 -2.65
CA SER A 69 2.42 -8.96 -3.79
C SER A 69 2.25 -10.07 -4.83
N SER A 70 1.94 -11.29 -4.39
CA SER A 70 1.64 -12.42 -5.28
C SER A 70 0.29 -12.27 -5.97
N ASN A 71 -0.73 -11.79 -5.26
CA ASN A 71 -2.06 -11.48 -5.80
C ASN A 71 -1.98 -10.42 -6.93
N TYR A 72 -1.12 -9.42 -6.77
CA TYR A 72 -0.89 -8.34 -7.74
C TYR A 72 0.45 -8.49 -8.46
N LYS A 73 0.84 -9.73 -8.81
CA LYS A 73 2.14 -10.06 -9.40
C LYS A 73 2.51 -9.14 -10.57
N GLY A 74 3.75 -8.62 -10.53
CA GLY A 74 4.28 -7.67 -11.51
C GLY A 74 3.88 -6.21 -11.26
N GLY A 75 3.00 -5.96 -10.30
CA GLY A 75 2.62 -4.63 -9.85
C GLY A 75 3.52 -4.07 -8.75
N LYS A 76 3.28 -2.81 -8.40
CA LYS A 76 3.95 -2.12 -7.30
C LYS A 76 3.01 -2.01 -6.11
N VAL A 77 3.02 -3.03 -5.24
CA VAL A 77 2.27 -3.00 -3.97
C VAL A 77 2.99 -2.06 -2.99
N LEU A 78 2.27 -1.11 -2.43
CA LEU A 78 2.79 -0.16 -1.45
C LEU A 78 2.52 -0.66 -0.03
N ALA A 79 3.50 -0.52 0.86
CA ALA A 79 3.25 -0.71 2.29
C ALA A 79 2.33 0.40 2.83
N SER A 80 1.57 0.13 3.87
CA SER A 80 0.63 1.12 4.40
C SER A 80 0.27 0.93 5.86
N PHE A 81 -0.14 2.03 6.47
CA PHE A 81 -0.67 2.06 7.83
C PHE A 81 -1.76 3.13 7.95
N SER A 82 -2.63 2.96 8.95
CA SER A 82 -3.57 3.99 9.37
C SER A 82 -2.88 4.86 10.40
N SER A 83 -2.91 6.19 10.22
CA SER A 83 -2.42 7.09 11.25
C SER A 83 -3.34 7.06 12.46
N GLU A 84 -4.66 6.89 12.32
CA GLU A 84 -5.59 6.79 13.47
C GLU A 84 -5.24 5.64 14.43
N GLY A 85 -4.66 4.54 13.93
CA GLY A 85 -4.32 3.35 14.71
C GLY A 85 -5.39 2.25 14.67
N SER A 86 -6.19 2.20 13.61
CA SER A 86 -7.37 1.34 13.49
C SER A 86 -7.11 -0.16 13.24
N GLY A 87 -5.85 -0.60 13.14
CA GLY A 87 -5.50 -1.97 12.80
C GLY A 87 -4.13 -2.13 12.16
N GLY A 88 -3.80 -3.37 11.81
CA GLY A 88 -2.56 -3.77 11.16
C GLY A 88 -1.32 -3.56 12.02
N LEU A 89 -0.17 -3.50 11.36
CA LEU A 89 1.13 -3.29 12.00
C LEU A 89 1.33 -1.79 12.28
N SER A 90 1.34 -1.43 13.56
CA SER A 90 1.42 -0.03 13.99
C SER A 90 2.76 0.65 13.62
N PRO A 91 2.75 1.95 13.25
CA PRO A 91 3.95 2.77 13.11
C PRO A 91 4.86 2.78 14.35
N GLU A 92 4.27 2.69 15.53
CA GLU A 92 5.01 2.68 16.80
C GLU A 92 5.64 1.32 17.11
N ASP A 93 5.06 0.25 16.56
CA ASP A 93 5.42 -1.12 16.90
C ASP A 93 5.72 -1.94 15.65
N GLY A 94 6.85 -1.61 15.00
CA GLY A 94 7.48 -2.50 14.03
C GLY A 94 7.19 -2.23 12.56
N PHE A 95 6.27 -1.34 12.18
CA PHE A 95 6.02 -1.00 10.76
C PHE A 95 7.30 -0.58 10.02
N PHE A 96 8.08 0.32 10.62
CA PHE A 96 9.34 0.78 10.03
C PHE A 96 10.43 -0.31 10.02
N THR A 97 10.38 -1.27 10.95
CA THR A 97 11.23 -2.46 10.92
C THR A 97 10.88 -3.33 9.72
N ALA A 98 9.59 -3.58 9.46
CA ALA A 98 9.13 -4.30 8.28
C ALA A 98 9.51 -3.56 6.98
N CYS A 99 9.30 -2.24 6.92
CA CYS A 99 9.69 -1.43 5.76
C CYS A 99 11.20 -1.48 5.50
N ASN A 100 12.05 -1.44 6.53
CA ASN A 100 13.50 -1.59 6.35
C ASN A 100 13.86 -2.98 5.80
N ARG A 101 13.18 -4.05 6.23
CA ARG A 101 13.36 -5.40 5.65
C ARG A 101 12.97 -5.43 4.19
N LEU A 102 11.77 -4.97 3.84
CA LEU A 102 11.30 -4.88 2.45
C LEU A 102 12.26 -4.03 1.59
N LYS A 103 12.75 -2.92 2.14
CA LYS A 103 13.71 -2.05 1.49
C LYS A 103 15.03 -2.77 1.21
N SER A 104 15.58 -3.48 2.19
CA SER A 104 16.80 -4.30 2.00
C SER A 104 16.64 -5.41 0.96
N GLN A 105 15.42 -5.89 0.75
CA GLN A 105 15.06 -6.90 -0.25
C GLN A 105 14.70 -6.28 -1.61
N GLN A 106 14.82 -4.96 -1.77
CA GLN A 106 14.39 -4.19 -2.96
C GLN A 106 12.90 -4.37 -3.31
N ALA A 107 12.08 -4.75 -2.33
CA ALA A 107 10.64 -4.99 -2.46
C ALA A 107 9.78 -3.80 -2.01
N LEU A 108 10.37 -2.80 -1.34
CA LEU A 108 9.63 -1.61 -0.90
C LEU A 108 9.48 -0.60 -2.05
N HIS A 109 8.32 -0.60 -2.71
CA HIS A 109 8.02 0.34 -3.79
C HIS A 109 7.55 1.73 -3.33
N GLY A 110 7.17 1.85 -2.06
CA GLY A 110 6.68 3.09 -1.44
C GLY A 110 5.82 2.80 -0.21
N ILE A 111 5.38 3.88 0.43
CA ILE A 111 4.50 3.85 1.60
C ILE A 111 3.35 4.83 1.35
N PHE A 112 2.11 4.44 1.64
CA PHE A 112 0.99 5.39 1.74
C PHE A 112 0.37 5.37 3.14
N VAL A 113 -0.23 6.48 3.55
CA VAL A 113 -0.74 6.69 4.90
C VAL A 113 -2.20 7.11 4.85
N TRP A 114 -3.02 6.50 5.70
CA TRP A 114 -4.43 6.85 5.87
C TRP A 114 -4.69 7.37 7.30
N SER A 115 -4.83 8.66 7.58
CA SER A 115 -4.85 9.78 6.64
C SER A 115 -4.17 11.02 7.22
N ALA A 116 -4.01 12.05 6.39
CA ALA A 116 -3.42 13.32 6.81
C ALA A 116 -4.25 14.03 7.89
N ASP A 117 -5.58 13.85 7.86
CA ASP A 117 -6.52 14.44 8.80
C ASP A 117 -6.21 14.01 10.23
N ASP A 118 -6.04 12.69 10.47
CA ASP A 118 -5.71 12.14 11.79
C ASP A 118 -4.25 12.40 12.17
N SER A 119 -3.36 12.58 11.18
CA SER A 119 -1.96 12.90 11.40
C SER A 119 -1.73 14.36 11.78
N LYS A 120 -2.65 15.26 11.44
CA LYS A 120 -2.54 16.70 11.69
C LYS A 120 -2.34 17.02 13.17
N ALA A 121 -3.12 16.38 14.05
CA ALA A 121 -3.00 16.57 15.49
C ALA A 121 -1.67 16.07 16.08
N ARG A 122 -0.96 15.20 15.36
CA ARG A 122 0.31 14.58 15.76
C ARG A 122 1.52 15.12 14.99
N GLY A 123 1.34 16.22 14.26
CA GLY A 123 2.44 16.93 13.59
C GLY A 123 3.09 16.16 12.43
N PHE A 124 2.36 15.23 11.82
CA PHE A 124 2.81 14.41 10.69
C PHE A 124 4.08 13.59 10.98
N ARG A 125 4.21 13.09 12.20
CA ARG A 125 5.39 12.36 12.67
C ARG A 125 5.74 11.17 11.77
N TYR A 126 4.76 10.31 11.48
CA TYR A 126 5.02 9.08 10.74
C TYR A 126 5.18 9.32 9.23
N GLU A 127 4.56 10.35 8.66
CA GLU A 127 4.78 10.76 7.27
C GLU A 127 6.23 11.20 7.07
N LYS A 128 6.76 12.04 7.98
CA LYS A 128 8.16 12.45 7.95
C LYS A 128 9.11 11.25 8.07
N GLN A 129 8.79 10.30 8.95
CA GLN A 129 9.58 9.10 9.12
C GLN A 129 9.54 8.19 7.88
N SER A 130 8.38 8.01 7.25
CA SER A 130 8.22 7.29 5.99
C SER A 130 9.03 7.93 4.85
N GLN A 131 8.95 9.26 4.71
CA GLN A 131 9.71 10.01 3.70
C GLN A 131 11.22 9.88 3.92
N ALA A 132 11.67 10.03 5.16
CA ALA A 132 13.08 9.86 5.52
C ALA A 132 13.57 8.43 5.22
N LEU A 133 12.80 7.41 5.60
CA LEU A 133 13.13 6.01 5.31
C LEU A 133 13.27 5.78 3.80
N LEU A 134 12.32 6.27 3.00
CA LEU A 134 12.31 6.09 1.55
C LEU A 134 13.47 6.82 0.86
N ALA A 135 13.88 7.99 1.34
CA ALA A 135 14.93 8.82 0.75
C ALA A 135 16.36 8.27 0.93
N ILE A 136 16.59 7.32 1.85
CA ILE A 136 17.91 6.72 2.07
C ILE A 136 18.34 5.96 0.79
N PRO A 137 19.48 6.30 0.15
CA PRO A 137 19.97 5.56 -1.01
C PRO A 137 20.35 4.13 -0.66
N HIS A 138 20.30 3.24 -1.66
CA HIS A 138 20.89 1.91 -1.59
C HIS A 138 22.30 1.92 -2.18
#